data_AF-A0A2P4EQ62-F1
#
_entry.id   AF-A0A2P4EQ62-F1
#
_cell.length_a   1.000
_cell.length_b   1.000
_cell.length_c   1.000
_cell.angle_alpha   90.00
_cell.angle_beta   90.00
_cell.angle_gamma   90.00
#
_symmetry.space_group_name_H-M   'P 1'
#
loop_
_entity.id
_entity.type
_entity.pdbx_description
1 polymer ?
#
loop_
_entity_poly.entity_id
_entity_poly.type
_entity_poly.pdbx_seq_one_letter_code
_entity_poly.pdbx_strand_id
1 'polypeptide(L)'
;MTELTRAIVAHDHKAIENVVSTNPELIWQRENGWLPIEWAEKTGNVVTFARAARIMGCDINRVDAIKYLKNYLAMTTSTEYEPIAADAAVKMVWSSLFSGAEYKVDRWKRPLIATEAHADDLRFLIATAGIECAEQLRGLVENA
;
A
#
# COMPACT_ATOMS: atom_id res chain seq x y z
N MET A 1 21.15 12.35 -2.20
CA MET A 1 19.97 11.60 -1.72
C MET A 1 19.53 12.16 -0.39
N THR A 2 18.39 12.85 -0.39
CA THR A 2 17.70 13.32 0.82
C THR A 2 17.40 12.16 1.76
N GLU A 3 17.22 12.44 3.05
CA GLU A 3 16.83 11.40 4.02
C GLU A 3 15.47 10.78 3.68
N LEU A 4 14.51 11.57 3.17
CA LEU A 4 13.21 11.08 2.76
C LEU A 4 13.32 10.12 1.58
N THR A 5 14.05 10.50 0.52
CA THR A 5 14.28 9.61 -0.62
C THR A 5 15.02 8.33 -0.21
N ARG A 6 15.96 8.42 0.74
CA ARG A 6 16.67 7.24 1.28
C ARG A 6 15.71 6.30 2.01
N ALA A 7 14.83 6.83 2.85
CA ALA A 7 13.82 6.04 3.57
C ALA A 7 12.85 5.34 2.60
N ILE A 8 12.44 6.03 1.53
CA ILE A 8 11.57 5.49 0.48
C ILE A 8 12.24 4.32 -0.25
N VAL A 9 13.47 4.50 -0.73
CA VAL A 9 14.21 3.46 -1.46
C VAL A 9 14.52 2.26 -0.56
N ALA A 10 14.72 2.48 0.74
CA ALA A 10 14.95 1.42 1.72
C ALA A 10 13.66 0.70 2.19
N HIS A 11 12.48 1.15 1.74
CA HIS A 11 11.17 0.70 2.24
C HIS A 11 10.99 0.84 3.76
N ASP A 12 11.69 1.80 4.38
CA ASP A 12 11.61 2.04 5.82
C ASP A 12 10.40 2.92 6.14
N HIS A 13 9.24 2.29 6.30
CA HIS A 13 7.96 2.97 6.52
C HIS A 13 7.98 3.88 7.76
N LYS A 14 8.70 3.48 8.81
CA LYS A 14 8.84 4.27 10.03
C LYS A 14 9.73 5.49 9.81
N ALA A 15 10.82 5.34 9.06
CA ALA A 15 11.63 6.48 8.67
C ALA A 15 10.88 7.44 7.74
N ILE A 16 10.04 6.95 6.82
CA ILE A 16 9.18 7.82 5.99
C ILE A 16 8.26 8.67 6.87
N GLU A 17 7.56 8.05 7.82
CA GLU A 17 6.70 8.74 8.79
C GLU A 17 7.47 9.79 9.58
N ASN A 18 8.57 9.39 10.21
CA ASN A 18 9.35 10.27 11.05
C ASN A 18 9.87 11.46 10.25
N VAL A 19 10.50 11.23 9.10
CA VAL A 19 11.08 12.29 8.27
C VAL A 19 10.04 13.28 7.80
N VAL A 20 8.87 12.82 7.31
CA VAL A 20 7.82 13.76 6.87
C VAL A 20 7.24 14.53 8.08
N SER A 21 7.15 13.91 9.26
CA SER A 21 6.67 14.60 10.46
C SER A 21 7.63 15.67 10.98
N THR A 22 8.95 15.45 10.86
CA THR A 22 9.97 16.37 11.38
C THR A 22 10.40 17.41 10.36
N ASN A 23 10.44 17.03 9.08
CA ASN A 23 10.95 17.83 7.96
C ASN A 23 9.95 17.78 6.78
N PRO A 24 8.72 18.30 6.93
CA PRO A 24 7.66 18.20 5.93
C PRO A 24 8.00 18.89 4.60
N GLU A 25 8.94 19.84 4.58
CA GLU A 25 9.41 20.50 3.37
C GLU A 25 10.12 19.55 2.40
N LEU A 26 10.66 18.44 2.91
CA LEU A 26 11.38 17.46 2.09
C LEU A 26 10.48 16.77 1.07
N ILE A 27 9.16 16.78 1.25
CA ILE A 27 8.20 16.19 0.28
C ILE A 27 8.26 16.88 -1.08
N TRP A 28 8.78 18.11 -1.14
CA TRP A 28 8.94 18.89 -2.37
C TRP A 28 10.37 18.91 -2.90
N GLN A 29 11.33 18.32 -2.16
CA GLN A 29 12.73 18.37 -2.54
C GLN A 29 13.03 17.35 -3.65
N ARG A 30 13.40 17.86 -4.82
CA ARG A 30 13.82 17.00 -5.93
C ARG A 30 15.21 16.41 -5.69
N GLU A 31 15.33 15.11 -5.89
CA GLU A 31 16.60 14.36 -5.91
C GLU A 31 16.76 13.74 -7.29
N ASN A 32 17.87 14.05 -7.97
CA ASN A 32 18.12 13.65 -9.36
C ASN A 32 16.97 14.03 -10.31
N GLY A 33 16.32 15.16 -10.06
CA GLY A 33 15.19 15.65 -10.86
C GLY A 33 13.82 15.12 -10.46
N TRP A 34 13.74 14.17 -9.52
CA TRP A 34 12.48 13.53 -9.13
C TRP A 34 12.04 13.93 -7.71
N LEU A 35 10.74 14.12 -7.52
CA LEU A 35 10.11 14.28 -6.21
C LEU A 35 10.12 12.96 -5.43
N PRO A 36 10.04 13.00 -4.08
CA PRO A 36 9.96 11.81 -3.25
C PRO A 36 8.80 10.86 -3.63
N ILE A 37 7.63 11.39 -3.98
CA ILE A 37 6.50 10.54 -4.42
C ILE A 37 6.80 9.79 -5.72
N GLU A 38 7.52 10.42 -6.65
CA GLU A 38 7.93 9.79 -7.92
C GLU A 38 9.01 8.72 -7.67
N TRP A 39 9.87 8.91 -6.66
CA TRP A 39 10.76 7.86 -6.18
C TRP A 39 9.98 6.68 -5.61
N ALA A 40 8.93 6.94 -4.81
CA ALA A 40 8.10 5.88 -4.24
C ALA A 40 7.42 5.04 -5.32
N GLU A 41 6.88 5.68 -6.36
CA GLU A 41 6.33 5.00 -7.54
C GLU A 41 7.37 4.11 -8.23
N LYS A 42 8.59 4.62 -8.45
CA LYS A 42 9.68 3.88 -9.10
C LYS A 42 10.14 2.64 -8.34
N THR A 43 9.94 2.59 -7.02
CA THR A 43 10.30 1.39 -6.24
C THR A 43 9.47 0.17 -6.61
N GLY A 44 8.28 0.37 -7.19
CA GLY A 44 7.33 -0.72 -7.50
C GLY A 44 6.70 -1.36 -6.25
N ASN A 45 7.02 -0.90 -5.03
CA ASN A 45 6.45 -1.43 -3.80
C ASN A 45 5.16 -0.69 -3.45
N VAL A 46 4.04 -1.40 -3.55
CA VAL A 46 2.70 -0.85 -3.31
C VAL A 46 2.56 -0.23 -1.92
N VAL A 47 3.09 -0.90 -0.89
CA VAL A 47 2.97 -0.45 0.50
C VAL A 47 3.78 0.82 0.71
N THR A 48 5.00 0.88 0.17
CA THR A 48 5.83 2.10 0.23
C THR A 48 5.18 3.27 -0.53
N PHE A 49 4.61 3.01 -1.70
CA PHE A 49 3.90 4.05 -2.45
C PHE A 49 2.68 4.56 -1.68
N ALA A 50 1.82 3.66 -1.20
CA ALA A 50 0.60 4.02 -0.46
C ALA A 50 0.92 4.80 0.82
N ARG A 51 1.95 4.37 1.56
CA ARG A 51 2.52 5.07 2.72
C ARG A 51 2.92 6.50 2.37
N ALA A 52 3.77 6.63 1.36
CA ALA A 52 4.30 7.92 0.92
C ALA A 52 3.16 8.84 0.47
N ALA A 53 2.27 8.36 -0.40
CA ALA A 53 1.13 9.12 -0.91
C ALA A 53 0.23 9.63 0.22
N ARG A 54 -0.13 8.77 1.17
CA ARG A 54 -1.00 9.13 2.29
C ARG A 54 -0.33 10.16 3.22
N ILE A 55 0.92 9.94 3.60
CA ILE A 55 1.63 10.79 4.57
C ILE A 55 2.01 12.14 3.98
N MET A 56 2.41 12.17 2.70
CA MET A 56 2.74 13.42 2.00
C MET A 56 1.49 14.19 1.56
N GLY A 57 0.29 13.62 1.73
CA GLY A 57 -0.96 14.23 1.26
C GLY A 57 -1.02 14.36 -0.27
N CYS A 58 -0.42 13.41 -0.99
CA CYS A 58 -0.44 13.43 -2.45
C CYS A 58 -1.83 13.03 -2.96
N ASP A 59 -2.34 13.81 -3.91
CA ASP A 59 -3.55 13.45 -4.65
C ASP A 59 -3.21 12.32 -5.64
N ILE A 60 -3.77 11.15 -5.40
CA ILE A 60 -3.66 9.99 -6.29
C ILE A 60 -5.00 9.81 -6.98
N ASN A 61 -4.97 9.67 -8.31
CA ASN A 61 -6.21 9.47 -9.05
C ASN A 61 -6.75 8.04 -8.82
N ARG A 62 -8.06 7.88 -9.11
CA ARG A 62 -8.78 6.61 -8.97
C ARG A 62 -8.13 5.45 -9.73
N VAL A 63 -7.61 5.70 -10.92
CA VAL A 63 -7.04 4.66 -11.80
C VAL A 63 -5.76 4.08 -11.18
N ASP A 64 -4.90 4.95 -10.66
CA ASP A 64 -3.68 4.53 -9.99
C ASP A 64 -3.99 3.80 -8.69
N ALA A 65 -4.94 4.29 -7.89
CA ALA A 65 -5.39 3.58 -6.68
C ALA A 65 -5.85 2.14 -6.99
N ILE A 66 -6.66 1.96 -8.04
CA ILE A 66 -7.10 0.64 -8.51
C ILE A 66 -5.92 -0.23 -8.95
N LYS A 67 -4.97 0.33 -9.70
CA LYS A 67 -3.74 -0.38 -10.13
C LYS A 67 -2.95 -0.89 -8.93
N TYR A 68 -2.73 -0.05 -7.92
CA TYR A 68 -2.00 -0.42 -6.72
C TYR A 68 -2.75 -1.49 -5.90
N LEU A 69 -4.07 -1.39 -5.76
CA LEU A 69 -4.89 -2.42 -5.12
C LEU A 69 -4.82 -3.77 -5.84
N LYS A 70 -4.91 -3.78 -7.17
CA LYS A 70 -4.74 -5.00 -7.97
C LYS A 70 -3.38 -5.65 -7.73
N ASN A 71 -2.31 -4.86 -7.70
CA ASN A 71 -0.96 -5.37 -7.41
C ASN A 71 -0.86 -5.97 -6.01
N TYR A 72 -1.43 -5.31 -5.00
CA TYR A 72 -1.45 -5.83 -3.63
C TYR A 72 -2.21 -7.16 -3.52
N LEU A 73 -3.39 -7.24 -4.14
CA LEU A 73 -4.19 -8.48 -4.18
C LEU A 73 -3.44 -9.61 -4.91
N ALA A 74 -2.82 -9.31 -6.06
CA ALA A 74 -2.01 -10.27 -6.80
C ALA A 74 -0.83 -10.81 -5.97
N MET A 75 -0.11 -9.92 -5.24
CA MET A 75 0.93 -10.33 -4.30
C MET A 75 0.37 -11.21 -3.18
N THR A 76 -0.80 -10.88 -2.64
CA THR A 76 -1.48 -11.68 -1.62
C THR A 76 -1.85 -13.09 -2.11
N THR A 77 -2.17 -13.22 -3.39
CA THR A 77 -2.51 -14.51 -4.02
C THR A 77 -1.29 -15.33 -4.45
N SER A 78 -0.06 -14.79 -4.40
CA SER A 78 1.13 -15.38 -5.03
C SER A 78 2.39 -15.41 -4.15
N THR A 79 3.40 -16.13 -4.65
CA THR A 79 4.84 -16.27 -4.29
C THR A 79 5.33 -16.13 -2.84
N GLU A 80 4.88 -15.14 -2.09
CA GLU A 80 5.21 -14.99 -0.67
C GLU A 80 4.20 -15.67 0.25
N TYR A 81 2.98 -15.87 -0.24
CA TYR A 81 1.93 -16.58 0.45
C TYR A 81 1.74 -17.97 -0.12
N GLU A 82 1.35 -18.92 0.74
CA GLU A 82 0.75 -20.16 0.22
C GLU A 82 -0.37 -19.76 -0.73
N PRO A 83 -0.52 -20.37 -1.92
CA PRO A 83 -1.48 -19.91 -2.91
C PRO A 83 -2.88 -19.76 -2.32
N ILE A 84 -3.35 -18.52 -2.21
CA ILE A 84 -4.70 -18.17 -1.75
C ILE A 84 -5.54 -17.88 -2.98
N ALA A 85 -6.71 -18.52 -3.09
CA ALA A 85 -7.65 -18.22 -4.15
C ALA A 85 -8.02 -16.72 -4.13
N ALA A 86 -8.14 -16.07 -5.30
CA ALA A 86 -8.37 -14.63 -5.40
C ALA A 86 -9.59 -14.15 -4.57
N ASP A 87 -10.69 -14.89 -4.65
CA ASP A 87 -11.89 -14.63 -3.84
C ASP A 87 -11.64 -14.69 -2.33
N ALA A 88 -10.79 -15.62 -1.88
CA ALA A 88 -10.43 -15.73 -0.47
C ALA A 88 -9.54 -14.57 -0.04
N ALA A 89 -8.56 -14.17 -0.87
CA ALA A 89 -7.70 -13.03 -0.60
C ALA A 89 -8.51 -11.73 -0.43
N VAL A 90 -9.48 -11.48 -1.32
CA VAL A 90 -10.38 -10.31 -1.21
C VAL A 90 -11.16 -10.32 0.10
N LYS A 91 -11.78 -11.46 0.45
CA LYS A 91 -12.54 -11.57 1.71
C LYS A 91 -11.67 -11.37 2.95
N MET A 92 -10.47 -11.93 2.94
CA MET A 92 -9.52 -11.82 4.05
C MET A 92 -9.08 -10.36 4.23
N VAL A 93 -8.66 -9.71 3.13
CA VAL A 93 -8.24 -8.29 3.15
C VAL A 93 -9.39 -7.41 3.63
N TRP A 94 -10.59 -7.54 3.06
CA TRP A 94 -11.74 -6.74 3.46
C TRP A 94 -12.09 -6.91 4.94
N SER A 95 -12.13 -8.15 5.42
CA SER A 95 -12.46 -8.46 6.81
C SER A 95 -11.40 -7.97 7.78
N SER A 96 -10.11 -8.00 7.41
CA SER A 96 -9.04 -7.40 8.22
C SER A 96 -9.17 -5.88 8.31
N LEU A 97 -9.51 -5.21 7.22
CA LEU A 97 -9.58 -3.75 7.19
C LEU A 97 -10.79 -3.18 7.93
N PHE A 98 -11.95 -3.83 7.85
CA PHE A 98 -13.23 -3.25 8.30
C PHE A 98 -13.96 -4.04 9.39
N SER A 99 -13.59 -5.30 9.61
CA SER A 99 -14.19 -6.15 10.65
C SER A 99 -13.22 -6.53 11.76
N GLY A 100 -11.95 -6.11 11.66
CA GLY A 100 -10.89 -6.45 12.63
C GLY A 100 -10.47 -7.92 12.61
N ALA A 101 -10.77 -8.65 11.54
CA ALA A 101 -10.41 -10.06 11.44
C ALA A 101 -8.90 -10.22 11.22
N GLU A 102 -8.23 -11.01 12.06
CA GLU A 102 -6.80 -11.29 11.90
C GLU A 102 -6.58 -12.57 11.10
N TYR A 103 -5.85 -12.45 9.99
CA TYR A 103 -5.41 -13.61 9.21
C TYR A 103 -3.89 -13.73 9.25
N LYS A 104 -3.45 -14.98 9.43
CA LYS A 104 -2.06 -15.38 9.21
C LYS A 104 -2.01 -16.14 7.91
N VAL A 105 -1.00 -15.83 7.14
CA VAL A 105 -0.77 -16.33 5.79
C VAL A 105 0.64 -16.91 5.73
N ASP A 106 0.88 -17.75 4.73
CA ASP A 106 2.13 -18.50 4.52
C ASP A 106 2.59 -19.44 5.65
N ARG A 107 3.64 -20.22 5.34
CA ARG A 107 4.24 -21.20 6.25
C ARG A 107 4.89 -20.60 7.51
N TRP A 108 5.26 -19.32 7.48
CA TRP A 108 5.82 -18.59 8.61
C TRP A 108 4.74 -17.91 9.45
N LYS A 109 3.46 -18.05 9.07
CA LYS A 109 2.31 -17.48 9.77
C LYS A 109 2.42 -15.96 9.92
N ARG A 110 2.95 -15.30 8.89
CA ARG A 110 3.03 -13.84 8.87
C ARG A 110 1.62 -13.24 8.83
N PRO A 111 1.37 -12.12 9.51
CA PRO A 111 0.08 -11.43 9.41
C PRO A 111 -0.13 -10.93 7.98
N LEU A 112 -1.35 -11.10 7.46
CA LEU A 112 -1.73 -10.57 6.14
C LEU A 112 -1.52 -9.05 6.04
N ILE A 113 -1.91 -8.35 7.11
CA ILE A 113 -1.70 -6.91 7.28
C ILE A 113 -0.83 -6.74 8.53
N ALA A 114 0.42 -6.32 8.32
CA ALA A 114 1.44 -6.36 9.35
C ALA A 114 1.25 -5.37 10.53
N THR A 115 0.65 -4.21 10.26
CA THR A 115 0.50 -3.13 11.25
C THR A 115 -0.77 -2.33 10.98
N GLU A 116 -1.28 -1.60 11.98
CA GLU A 116 -2.40 -0.67 11.78
C GLU A 116 -2.06 0.40 10.73
N ALA A 117 -0.81 0.85 10.75
CA ALA A 117 -0.31 1.79 9.77
C ALA A 117 -0.48 1.22 8.35
N HIS A 118 -0.19 -0.06 8.12
CA HIS A 118 -0.38 -0.71 6.82
C HIS A 118 -1.86 -0.83 6.47
N ALA A 119 -2.72 -1.09 7.46
CA ALA A 119 -4.18 -1.06 7.27
C ALA A 119 -4.64 0.33 6.78
N ASP A 120 -4.14 1.42 7.37
CA ASP A 120 -4.48 2.79 6.97
C ASP A 120 -4.05 3.12 5.53
N ASP A 121 -2.88 2.64 5.10
CA ASP A 121 -2.43 2.80 3.72
C ASP A 121 -3.37 2.10 2.72
N LEU A 122 -3.83 0.89 3.06
CA LEU A 122 -4.78 0.14 2.24
C LEU A 122 -6.18 0.77 2.24
N ARG A 123 -6.67 1.23 3.40
CA ARG A 123 -7.93 1.96 3.51
C ARG A 123 -7.90 3.25 2.69
N PHE A 124 -6.77 3.96 2.70
CA PHE A 124 -6.56 5.12 1.84
C PHE A 124 -6.72 4.76 0.36
N LEU A 125 -6.07 3.69 -0.12
CA LEU A 125 -6.23 3.25 -1.51
C LEU A 125 -7.68 2.83 -1.84
N ILE A 126 -8.37 2.12 -0.93
CA ILE A 126 -9.77 1.71 -1.10
C ILE A 126 -10.69 2.93 -1.23
N ALA A 127 -10.52 3.91 -0.34
CA ALA A 127 -11.30 5.14 -0.37
C ALA A 127 -11.05 5.94 -1.66
N THR A 128 -9.78 6.11 -2.07
CA THR A 128 -9.42 6.79 -3.32
C THR A 128 -9.97 6.05 -4.55
N ALA A 129 -10.00 4.72 -4.53
CA ALA A 129 -10.56 3.92 -5.62
C ALA A 129 -12.10 4.03 -5.72
N GLY A 130 -12.75 4.61 -4.72
CA GLY A 130 -14.22 4.68 -4.62
C GLY A 130 -14.83 3.29 -4.38
N ILE A 131 -14.18 2.47 -3.57
CA ILE A 131 -14.64 1.13 -3.21
C ILE A 131 -15.30 1.19 -1.84
N GLU A 132 -16.58 0.85 -1.79
CA GLU A 132 -17.46 0.94 -0.62
C GLU A 132 -17.82 -0.44 -0.06
N CYS A 133 -17.65 -1.52 -0.84
CA CYS A 133 -17.94 -2.88 -0.40
C CYS A 133 -16.95 -3.93 -0.95
N ALA A 134 -16.99 -5.11 -0.34
CA ALA A 134 -16.15 -6.25 -0.71
C ALA A 134 -16.39 -6.72 -2.15
N GLU A 135 -17.63 -6.62 -2.65
CA GLU A 135 -18.01 -7.01 -4.00
C GLU A 135 -17.35 -6.13 -5.06
N GLN A 136 -17.23 -4.83 -4.80
CA GLN A 136 -16.52 -3.90 -5.68
C GLN A 136 -15.01 -4.19 -5.68
N LEU A 137 -14.44 -4.53 -4.53
CA LEU A 137 -13.04 -4.97 -4.43
C LEU A 137 -12.80 -6.28 -5.19
N ARG A 138 -13.74 -7.23 -5.10
CA ARG A 138 -13.72 -8.49 -5.84
C ARG A 138 -13.74 -8.29 -7.36
N GLY A 139 -14.49 -7.31 -7.84
CA GLY A 139 -14.51 -6.94 -9.26
C GLY A 139 -13.12 -6.54 -9.82
N LEU A 140 -12.16 -6.20 -8.96
CA LEU A 140 -10.79 -5.90 -9.40
C LEU A 140 -9.98 -7.14 -9.81
N VAL A 141 -10.26 -8.30 -9.21
CA VAL A 141 -9.52 -9.55 -9.48
C VAL A 141 -10.16 -10.39 -10.58
N GLU A 142 -11.46 -10.23 -10.84
CA GLU A 142 -12.18 -10.95 -11.91
C GLU A 142 -11.94 -10.36 -13.31
N ASN A 143 -11.52 -9.10 -13.38
CA ASN A 143 -11.22 -8.36 -14.62
C ASN A 143 -9.71 -8.14 -14.81
N ALA A 144 -8.88 -9.09 -14.39
CA ALA A 144 -7.41 -9.05 -14.48
C ALA A 144 -6.90 -10.05 -15.52
#